data_AF-C0XGK6-F1
#
_entry.id   AF-C0XGK6-F1
#
_cell.length_a   1.000
_cell.length_b   1.000
_cell.length_c   1.000
_cell.angle_alpha   90.00
_cell.angle_beta   90.00
_cell.angle_gamma   90.00
#
_symmetry.space_group_name_H-M   'P 1'
#
loop_
_entity.id
_entity.type
_entity.pdbx_description
1 polymer ?
#
loop_
_entity_poly.entity_id
_entity_poly.type
_entity_poly.pdbx_seq_one_letter_code
_entity_poly.pdbx_strand_id
1 'polypeptide(L)'
;MTTGSFYKHFDSKDDLFRTVTATLSERLSQQARQTATKEKDPLVQLIDLGEFIIIQFKKQPNLMGFLFFNNSILDLYQHNGTSHFPLLDDTHQLIKKIMAVYPTHDSEKTLFVKVWAFIQGYAMLIQNNAADYDRVLLTNTAKEMIGVKS
;
A
#
# COMPACT_ATOMS: atom_id res chain seq x y z
N MET A 1 17.96 3.41 26.89
CA MET A 1 17.58 2.01 26.58
C MET A 1 18.83 1.24 26.21
N THR A 2 19.06 0.06 26.80
CA THR A 2 20.21 -0.81 26.48
C THR A 2 19.76 -1.93 25.54
N THR A 3 20.63 -2.34 24.62
CA THR A 3 20.36 -3.38 23.61
C THR A 3 19.84 -4.69 24.23
N GLY A 4 20.23 -5.02 25.46
CA GLY A 4 19.77 -6.20 26.20
C GLY A 4 18.28 -6.23 26.56
N SER A 5 17.54 -5.10 26.54
CA SER A 5 16.10 -5.10 26.80
C SER A 5 15.26 -5.49 25.58
N PHE A 6 15.80 -5.35 24.37
CA PHE A 6 15.10 -5.68 23.13
C PHE A 6 15.12 -7.18 22.83
N TYR A 7 16.25 -7.84 23.08
CA TYR A 7 16.40 -9.29 22.91
C TYR A 7 15.63 -10.13 23.95
N LYS A 8 14.98 -9.49 24.93
CA LYS A 8 14.03 -10.18 25.83
C LYS A 8 12.65 -10.37 25.21
N HIS A 9 12.32 -9.61 24.17
CA HIS A 9 10.99 -9.59 23.55
C HIS A 9 10.99 -10.04 22.08
N PHE A 10 12.15 -10.06 21.42
CA PHE A 10 12.29 -10.45 20.02
C PHE A 10 13.51 -11.35 19.84
N ASP A 11 13.35 -12.41 19.07
CA ASP A 11 14.39 -13.42 18.87
C ASP A 11 15.53 -12.90 17.97
N SER A 12 15.24 -11.92 17.11
CA SER A 12 16.22 -11.29 16.21
C SER A 12 15.79 -9.89 15.74
N LYS A 13 16.70 -9.19 15.06
CA LYS A 13 16.38 -7.92 14.39
C LYS A 13 15.31 -8.09 13.31
N ASP A 14 15.34 -9.20 12.58
CA ASP A 14 14.38 -9.48 11.52
C ASP A 14 13.00 -9.81 12.10
N ASP A 15 12.96 -10.51 13.23
CA ASP A 15 11.74 -10.75 14.00
C ASP A 15 11.12 -9.44 14.48
N LEU A 16 11.91 -8.57 15.10
CA LEU A 16 11.48 -7.21 15.47
C LEU A 16 10.93 -6.44 14.26
N PHE A 17 11.63 -6.46 13.12
CA PHE A 17 11.22 -5.72 11.93
C PHE A 17 9.91 -6.28 11.36
N ARG A 18 9.73 -7.61 11.33
CA ARG A 18 8.47 -8.25 10.93
C ARG A 18 7.32 -7.84 11.85
N THR A 19 7.48 -7.94 13.17
CA THR A 19 6.41 -7.57 14.12
C THR A 19 6.03 -6.11 14.01
N VAL A 20 7.02 -5.21 13.90
CA VAL A 20 6.78 -3.77 13.72
C VAL A 20 6.07 -3.51 12.39
N THR A 21 6.52 -4.14 11.31
CA THR A 21 5.90 -4.02 9.97
C THR A 21 4.44 -4.45 10.00
N ALA A 22 4.12 -5.61 10.58
CA ALA A 22 2.75 -6.10 10.69
C ALA A 22 1.87 -5.15 11.51
N THR A 23 2.38 -4.67 12.65
CA THR A 23 1.65 -3.73 13.53
C THR A 23 1.37 -2.40 12.83
N LEU A 24 2.37 -1.86 12.13
CA LEU A 24 2.22 -0.61 11.38
C LEU A 24 1.27 -0.77 10.20
N SER A 25 1.35 -1.90 9.48
CA SER A 25 0.45 -2.22 8.36
C SER A 25 -1.00 -2.32 8.82
N GLU A 26 -1.28 -3.01 9.94
CA GLU A 26 -2.62 -3.08 10.53
C GLU A 26 -3.15 -1.69 10.87
N ARG A 27 -2.34 -0.87 11.56
CA ARG A 27 -2.74 0.50 11.90
C ARG A 27 -3.05 1.34 10.66
N LEU A 28 -2.22 1.25 9.62
CA LEU A 28 -2.42 2.01 8.39
C LEU A 28 -3.67 1.55 7.65
N SER A 29 -3.89 0.24 7.57
CA SER A 29 -5.08 -0.38 6.98
C SER A 29 -6.36 0.04 7.72
N GLN A 30 -6.36 0.04 9.06
CA GLN A 30 -7.48 0.56 9.86
C GLN A 30 -7.75 2.04 9.58
N GLN A 31 -6.71 2.87 9.49
CA GLN A 31 -6.85 4.28 9.15
C GLN A 31 -7.42 4.47 7.74
N ALA A 32 -6.92 3.71 6.76
CA ALA A 32 -7.44 3.74 5.39
C ALA A 32 -8.93 3.40 5.36
N ARG A 33 -9.35 2.33 6.06
CA ARG A 33 -10.75 1.92 6.17
C ARG A 33 -11.64 2.96 6.86
N GLN A 34 -11.12 3.70 7.84
CA GLN A 34 -11.86 4.76 8.53
C GLN A 34 -12.03 6.02 7.68
N THR A 35 -11.05 6.32 6.82
CA THR A 35 -11.10 7.50 5.93
C THR A 35 -11.71 7.20 4.57
N ALA A 36 -11.84 5.93 4.20
CA ALA A 36 -12.40 5.52 2.93
C ALA A 36 -13.85 5.97 2.78
N THR A 37 -14.22 6.30 1.55
CA THR A 37 -15.62 6.54 1.20
C THR A 37 -16.51 5.32 1.50
N LYS A 38 -17.81 5.56 1.67
CA LYS A 38 -18.84 4.51 1.72
C LYS A 38 -19.30 4.06 0.33
N GLU A 39 -18.73 4.62 -0.75
CA GLU A 39 -19.03 4.20 -2.11
C GLU A 39 -18.72 2.72 -2.31
N LYS A 40 -19.57 2.08 -3.12
CA LYS A 40 -19.43 0.65 -3.46
C LYS A 40 -18.56 0.42 -4.69
N ASP A 41 -18.28 1.47 -5.45
CA ASP A 41 -17.46 1.38 -6.66
C ASP A 41 -16.00 1.07 -6.29
N PRO A 42 -15.44 -0.08 -6.74
CA PRO A 42 -14.09 -0.48 -6.40
C PRO A 42 -12.99 0.38 -7.05
N LEU A 43 -13.27 1.08 -8.17
CA LEU A 43 -12.35 2.08 -8.71
C LEU A 43 -12.25 3.29 -7.77
N VAL A 44 -13.39 3.77 -7.25
CA VAL A 44 -13.39 4.90 -6.29
C VAL A 44 -12.63 4.51 -5.02
N GLN A 45 -12.86 3.30 -4.50
CA GLN A 45 -12.12 2.77 -3.35
C GLN A 45 -10.62 2.69 -3.62
N LEU A 46 -10.20 2.35 -4.85
CA LEU A 46 -8.78 2.31 -5.21
C LEU A 46 -8.15 3.70 -5.24
N ILE A 47 -8.87 4.69 -5.79
CA ILE A 47 -8.42 6.08 -5.81
C ILE A 47 -8.26 6.59 -4.38
N ASP A 48 -9.22 6.32 -3.49
CA ASP A 48 -9.15 6.72 -2.08
C ASP A 48 -7.99 6.04 -1.34
N LEU A 49 -7.76 4.75 -1.58
CA LEU A 49 -6.61 4.04 -1.01
C LEU A 49 -5.28 4.65 -1.49
N GLY A 50 -5.16 4.92 -2.80
CA GLY A 50 -3.97 5.54 -3.39
C GLY A 50 -3.71 6.93 -2.82
N GLU A 51 -4.74 7.78 -2.74
CA GLU A 51 -4.65 9.11 -2.13
C GLU A 51 -4.24 9.00 -0.65
N PHE A 52 -4.87 8.10 0.11
CA PHE A 52 -4.53 7.89 1.51
C PHE A 52 -3.05 7.56 1.68
N ILE A 53 -2.51 6.60 0.91
CA ILE A 53 -1.10 6.21 0.96
C ILE A 53 -0.20 7.40 0.62
N ILE A 54 -0.48 8.11 -0.48
CA ILE A 54 0.30 9.29 -0.90
C ILE A 54 0.33 10.37 0.19
N ILE A 55 -0.82 10.65 0.82
CA ILE A 55 -0.91 11.62 1.92
C ILE A 55 -0.08 11.15 3.13
N GLN A 56 -0.08 9.86 3.45
CA GLN A 56 0.75 9.34 4.54
C GLN A 56 2.24 9.46 4.24
N PHE A 57 2.68 9.30 2.98
CA PHE A 57 4.07 9.53 2.59
C PHE A 57 4.52 10.98 2.85
N LYS A 58 3.63 11.96 2.63
CA LYS A 58 3.89 13.36 2.97
C LYS A 58 3.87 13.63 4.47
N LYS A 59 2.94 13.03 5.22
CA LYS A 59 2.78 13.27 6.67
C LYS A 59 3.81 12.54 7.53
N GLN A 60 4.19 11.33 7.14
CA GLN A 60 4.99 10.42 7.96
C GLN A 60 6.06 9.69 7.11
N PRO A 61 6.97 10.43 6.44
CA PRO A 61 7.89 9.88 5.45
C PRO A 61 8.80 8.77 6.01
N ASN A 62 9.27 8.88 7.25
CA ASN A 62 10.11 7.86 7.88
C ASN A 62 9.33 6.56 8.16
N LEU A 63 8.05 6.68 8.56
CA LEU A 63 7.20 5.53 8.82
C LEU A 63 6.85 4.81 7.52
N MET A 64 6.47 5.56 6.49
CA MET A 64 6.18 5.01 5.17
C MET A 64 7.44 4.43 4.52
N GLY A 65 8.59 5.10 4.66
CA GLY A 65 9.87 4.57 4.22
C GLY A 65 10.19 3.22 4.87
N PHE A 66 10.00 3.10 6.18
CA PHE A 66 10.14 1.82 6.87
C PHE A 66 9.13 0.78 6.37
N LEU A 67 7.84 1.14 6.32
CA LEU A 67 6.74 0.22 5.99
C LEU A 67 6.74 -0.28 4.54
N PHE A 68 7.48 0.37 3.64
CA PHE A 68 7.52 -0.01 2.23
C PHE A 68 8.88 -0.56 1.78
N PHE A 69 9.97 -0.24 2.48
CA PHE A 69 11.33 -0.53 2.01
C PHE A 69 12.25 -1.20 3.05
N ASN A 70 11.73 -1.63 4.20
CA ASN A 70 12.56 -2.41 5.12
C ASN A 70 12.78 -3.86 4.62
N ASN A 71 13.89 -4.48 5.03
CA ASN A 71 14.30 -5.81 4.54
C ASN A 71 13.26 -6.92 4.78
N SER A 72 12.46 -6.83 5.85
CA SER A 72 11.47 -7.87 6.18
C SER A 72 10.27 -7.91 5.22
N ILE A 73 10.08 -6.85 4.43
CA ILE A 73 9.01 -6.77 3.41
C ILE A 73 9.36 -7.57 2.15
N LEU A 74 10.65 -7.73 1.84
CA LEU A 74 11.07 -8.47 0.66
C LEU A 74 10.60 -9.93 0.73
N ASP A 75 10.70 -10.55 1.91
CA ASP A 75 10.21 -11.91 2.16
C ASP A 75 8.69 -12.01 1.96
N LEU A 76 7.94 -11.00 2.42
CA LEU A 76 6.48 -10.94 2.31
C LEU A 76 6.00 -10.88 0.85
N TYR A 77 6.68 -10.12 -0.02
CA TYR A 77 6.34 -10.06 -1.44
C TYR A 77 6.66 -11.36 -2.20
N GLN A 78 7.62 -12.16 -1.73
CA GLN A 78 8.09 -13.35 -2.43
C GLN A 78 7.32 -14.63 -2.06
N HIS A 79 6.84 -14.75 -0.82
CA HIS A 79 6.34 -16.02 -0.28
C HIS A 79 4.80 -16.10 -0.15
N ASN A 80 4.04 -15.20 -0.81
CA ASN A 80 2.57 -15.18 -0.85
C ASN A 80 1.87 -15.20 0.53
N GLY A 81 2.56 -14.75 1.58
CA GLY A 81 2.03 -14.66 2.94
C GLY A 81 1.56 -13.23 3.25
N THR A 82 0.47 -12.77 2.63
CA THR A 82 -0.14 -11.46 2.95
C THR A 82 -0.79 -11.44 4.33
N SER A 83 -0.94 -12.60 4.99
CA SER A 83 -1.60 -12.77 6.29
C SER A 83 -1.01 -11.91 7.42
N HIS A 84 0.22 -11.42 7.25
CA HIS A 84 0.89 -10.55 8.21
C HIS A 84 1.04 -9.10 7.73
N PHE A 85 0.41 -8.74 6.61
CA PHE A 85 0.42 -7.38 6.06
C PHE A 85 -0.98 -6.98 5.57
N PRO A 86 -1.88 -6.57 6.48
CA PRO A 86 -3.28 -6.26 6.20
C PRO A 86 -3.49 -5.23 5.08
N LEU A 87 -2.63 -4.20 4.96
CA LEU A 87 -2.74 -3.21 3.89
C LEU A 87 -2.55 -3.83 2.48
N LEU A 88 -1.67 -4.82 2.38
CA LEU A 88 -1.38 -5.53 1.13
C LEU A 88 -2.51 -6.49 0.81
N ASP A 89 -3.03 -7.19 1.82
CA ASP A 89 -4.22 -8.05 1.67
C ASP A 89 -5.44 -7.25 1.20
N ASP A 90 -5.72 -6.11 1.85
CA ASP A 90 -6.79 -5.18 1.44
C ASP A 90 -6.62 -4.73 -0.01
N THR A 91 -5.38 -4.44 -0.44
CA THR A 91 -5.06 -4.04 -1.81
C THR A 91 -5.34 -5.18 -2.80
N HIS A 92 -4.93 -6.41 -2.49
CA HIS A 92 -5.24 -7.59 -3.32
C HIS A 92 -6.74 -7.85 -3.41
N GLN A 93 -7.46 -7.77 -2.29
CA GLN A 93 -8.91 -7.93 -2.27
C GLN A 93 -9.60 -6.86 -3.13
N LEU A 94 -9.12 -5.62 -3.07
CA LEU A 94 -9.66 -4.53 -3.88
C LEU A 94 -9.42 -4.75 -5.37
N ILE A 95 -8.23 -5.22 -5.76
CA ILE A 95 -7.92 -5.57 -7.14
C ILE A 95 -8.83 -6.69 -7.64
N LYS A 96 -9.07 -7.73 -6.83
CA LYS A 96 -10.03 -8.79 -7.17
C LYS A 96 -11.44 -8.23 -7.43
N LYS A 97 -11.89 -7.27 -6.61
CA LYS A 97 -13.17 -6.58 -6.84
C LYS A 97 -13.18 -5.78 -8.14
N ILE A 98 -12.10 -5.08 -8.46
CA ILE A 98 -11.95 -4.35 -9.73
C ILE A 98 -12.06 -5.31 -10.91
N MET A 99 -11.32 -6.41 -10.90
CA MET A 99 -11.33 -7.40 -11.99
C MET A 99 -12.71 -8.08 -12.17
N ALA A 100 -13.52 -8.14 -11.11
CA ALA A 100 -14.88 -8.67 -11.17
C ALA A 100 -15.89 -7.68 -11.78
N VAL A 101 -15.62 -6.37 -11.70
CA VAL A 101 -16.52 -5.30 -12.14
C VAL A 101 -16.12 -4.71 -13.49
N TYR A 102 -14.83 -4.63 -13.77
CA TYR A 102 -14.27 -4.03 -14.97
C TYR A 102 -13.64 -5.08 -15.87
N PRO A 103 -13.75 -4.94 -17.21
CA PRO A 103 -13.16 -5.86 -18.17
C PRO A 103 -11.63 -5.65 -18.28
N THR A 104 -10.91 -5.93 -17.20
CA THR A 104 -9.45 -5.83 -17.16
C THR A 104 -8.82 -6.95 -17.99
N HIS A 105 -7.85 -6.63 -18.85
CA HIS A 105 -7.12 -7.63 -19.64
C HIS A 105 -5.90 -8.22 -18.91
N ASP A 106 -5.47 -7.60 -17.82
CA ASP A 106 -4.32 -8.03 -17.03
C ASP A 106 -4.65 -9.19 -16.10
N SER A 107 -3.63 -9.98 -15.75
CA SER A 107 -3.72 -10.90 -14.60
C SER A 107 -3.76 -10.12 -13.28
N GLU A 108 -4.32 -10.72 -12.21
CA GLU A 108 -4.34 -10.09 -10.88
C GLU A 108 -2.95 -9.63 -10.44
N LYS A 109 -1.93 -10.49 -10.65
CA LYS A 109 -0.53 -10.18 -10.34
C LYS A 109 -0.03 -8.98 -11.13
N THR A 110 -0.31 -8.91 -12.43
CA THR A 110 0.11 -7.81 -13.29
C THR A 110 -0.56 -6.50 -12.87
N LEU A 111 -1.87 -6.53 -12.63
CA LEU A 111 -2.63 -5.36 -12.22
C LEU A 111 -2.17 -4.86 -10.85
N PHE A 112 -1.93 -5.78 -9.90
CA PHE A 112 -1.33 -5.46 -8.61
C PHE A 112 0.00 -4.75 -8.75
N VAL A 113 0.94 -5.31 -9.52
CA VAL A 113 2.25 -4.67 -9.71
C VAL A 113 2.12 -3.28 -10.32
N LYS A 114 1.25 -3.09 -11.33
CA LYS A 114 1.01 -1.77 -11.94
C LYS A 114 0.49 -0.75 -10.92
N VAL A 115 -0.60 -1.10 -10.23
CA VAL A 115 -1.24 -0.24 -9.23
C VAL A 115 -0.27 0.10 -8.09
N TRP A 116 0.39 -0.92 -7.55
CA TRP A 116 1.26 -0.78 -6.40
C TRP A 116 2.52 0.03 -6.74
N ALA A 117 3.13 -0.23 -7.90
CA ALA A 117 4.29 0.53 -8.37
C ALA A 117 3.94 1.99 -8.64
N PHE A 118 2.77 2.27 -9.22
CA PHE A 118 2.32 3.64 -9.46
C PHE A 118 2.12 4.41 -8.16
N ILE A 119 1.37 3.86 -7.19
CA ILE A 119 1.12 4.51 -5.90
C ILE A 119 2.45 4.81 -5.18
N GLN A 120 3.35 3.82 -5.10
CA GLN A 120 4.65 3.99 -4.45
C GLN A 120 5.53 5.00 -5.19
N GLY A 121 5.61 4.91 -6.52
CA GLY A 121 6.41 5.81 -7.35
C GLY A 121 5.93 7.25 -7.25
N TYR A 122 4.62 7.48 -7.35
CA TYR A 122 4.04 8.81 -7.24
C TYR A 122 4.19 9.39 -5.83
N ALA A 123 3.99 8.57 -4.80
CA ALA A 123 4.24 8.97 -3.42
C ALA A 123 5.70 9.37 -3.16
N MET A 124 6.66 8.63 -3.72
CA MET A 124 8.08 8.97 -3.64
C MET A 124 8.40 10.30 -4.36
N LEU A 125 7.83 10.55 -5.55
CA LEU A 125 8.01 11.83 -6.24
C LEU A 125 7.48 13.00 -5.40
N ILE A 126 6.29 12.86 -4.81
CA ILE A 126 5.69 13.87 -3.94
C ILE A 126 6.51 14.09 -2.67
N GLN A 127 6.96 13.01 -2.02
CA GLN A 127 7.79 13.10 -0.81
C GLN A 127 9.08 13.90 -1.06
N ASN A 128 9.67 13.78 -2.26
CA ASN A 128 10.90 14.46 -2.64
C ASN A 128 10.67 15.84 -3.29
N ASN A 129 9.44 16.38 -3.26
CA ASN A 129 9.05 17.63 -3.92
C ASN A 129 9.34 17.66 -5.44
N ALA A 130 9.36 16.49 -6.08
CA ALA A 130 9.55 16.36 -7.53
C ALA A 130 8.21 16.44 -8.29
N ALA A 131 7.09 16.29 -7.59
CA ALA A 131 5.74 16.46 -8.11
C ALA A 131 4.79 16.94 -6.99
N ASP A 132 3.71 17.63 -7.36
CA ASP A 132 2.61 17.95 -6.46
C ASP A 132 1.53 16.87 -6.52
N TYR A 133 0.76 16.74 -5.44
CA TYR A 133 -0.39 15.83 -5.43
C TYR A 133 -1.51 16.39 -6.32
N ASP A 134 -1.86 15.61 -7.34
CA ASP A 134 -3.00 15.80 -8.23
C ASP A 134 -3.91 14.56 -8.21
N ARG A 135 -5.15 14.75 -7.73
CA ARG A 135 -6.19 13.71 -7.69
C ARG A 135 -6.74 13.36 -9.07
N VAL A 136 -6.76 14.31 -10.01
CA VAL A 136 -7.18 14.07 -11.40
C VAL A 136 -6.19 13.15 -12.07
N LEU A 137 -4.88 13.40 -11.91
CA LEU A 137 -3.84 12.48 -12.38
C LEU A 137 -4.01 11.07 -11.79
N LEU A 138 -4.15 10.95 -10.47
CA LEU A 138 -4.38 9.66 -9.81
C LEU A 138 -5.60 8.93 -10.37
N THR A 139 -6.70 9.64 -10.58
CA THR A 139 -7.96 9.08 -11.11
C THR A 139 -7.80 8.61 -12.54
N ASN A 140 -7.19 9.41 -13.41
CA ASN A 140 -7.00 9.08 -14.83
C ASN A 140 -6.04 7.91 -14.98
N THR A 141 -4.91 7.90 -14.27
CA THR A 141 -3.98 6.78 -14.32
C THR A 141 -4.60 5.50 -13.75
N ALA A 142 -5.43 5.59 -12.69
CA ALA A 142 -6.18 4.44 -12.18
C ALA A 142 -7.12 3.85 -13.24
N LYS A 143 -7.91 4.69 -13.92
CA LYS A 143 -8.78 4.28 -15.03
C LYS A 143 -8.00 3.61 -16.17
N GLU A 144 -6.90 4.23 -16.60
CA GLU A 144 -6.02 3.70 -17.65
C GLU A 144 -5.45 2.33 -17.29
N MET A 145 -4.97 2.16 -16.05
CA MET A 145 -4.42 0.88 -15.58
C MET A 145 -5.45 -0.25 -15.58
N ILE A 146 -6.73 0.05 -15.33
CA ILE A 146 -7.81 -0.96 -15.33
C ILE A 146 -8.55 -1.07 -16.67
N GLY A 147 -8.13 -0.32 -17.70
CA GLY A 147 -8.72 -0.35 -19.04
C GLY A 147 -10.07 0.38 -19.18
N VAL A 148 -10.41 1.26 -18.24
CA VAL A 148 -11.59 2.13 -18.32
C VAL A 148 -11.19 3.42 -19.06
N LYS A 149 -11.98 3.85 -20.03
CA LYS A 149 -11.71 5.11 -20.77
C LYS A 149 -11.79 6.31 -19.81
N SER A 150 -10.79 7.19 -19.88
CA SER A 150 -10.65 8.41 -19.04
C SER A 150 -11.77 9.40 -19.28
#